data_AF-A0A7S0G5A0-F1
#
_entry.id   AF-A0A7S0G5A0-F1
#
_cell.length_a   1.000
_cell.length_b   1.000
_cell.length_c   1.000
_cell.angle_alpha   90.00
_cell.angle_beta   90.00
_cell.angle_gamma   90.00
#
_symmetry.space_group_name_H-M   'P 1'
#
loop_
_entity.id
_entity.type
_entity.pdbx_description
1 polymer ?
#
loop_
_entity_poly.entity_id
_entity_poly.type
_entity_poly.pdbx_seq_one_letter_code
_entity_poly.pdbx_strand_id
1 'polypeptide(L)'
;DSTVQFVMKENRVSLPTKSSVLEKLRNIPVFAITDRDGRPFLAEVDNVQEGEQASVFFFSYEDAEQVLDKLKKKSQDMTKNAEINVLTMDEAYKKAKGKALPSGIMNKRGREILVVFRFYADTREVREAERILKRDGIPKDQVPQV
;
A
#
# COMPACT_ATOMS: atom_id res chain seq x y z
N ASP A 1 3.84 -47.46 -41.93
CA ASP A 1 3.31 -47.53 -40.56
C ASP A 1 3.55 -46.18 -39.92
N SER A 2 2.46 -45.46 -39.62
CA SER A 2 2.45 -44.01 -39.42
C SER A 2 1.86 -43.71 -38.05
N THR A 3 2.70 -43.63 -37.01
CA THR A 3 2.26 -43.16 -35.70
C THR A 3 2.63 -41.69 -35.54
N VAL A 4 1.64 -40.83 -35.75
CA VAL A 4 1.71 -39.40 -35.40
C VAL A 4 1.62 -39.29 -33.89
N GLN A 5 2.72 -38.92 -33.24
CA GLN A 5 2.74 -38.51 -31.83
C GLN A 5 2.09 -37.12 -31.74
N PHE A 6 0.88 -37.06 -31.20
CA PHE A 6 0.21 -35.79 -30.88
C PHE A 6 0.96 -35.08 -29.74
N VAL A 7 1.63 -33.97 -30.07
CA VAL A 7 2.21 -33.06 -29.09
C VAL A 7 1.06 -32.23 -28.48
N MET A 8 0.57 -32.64 -27.31
CA MET A 8 -0.30 -31.83 -26.48
C MET A 8 0.55 -30.77 -25.77
N LYS A 9 0.73 -29.61 -26.40
CA LYS A 9 1.29 -28.42 -25.75
C LYS A 9 0.19 -27.80 -24.87
N GLU A 10 -0.04 -28.38 -23.70
CA GLU A 10 -0.95 -27.79 -22.72
C GLU A 10 -0.38 -26.44 -22.24
N ASN A 11 -1.04 -25.35 -22.62
CA ASN A 11 -0.80 -24.02 -22.08
C ASN A 11 -1.37 -23.96 -20.65
N ARG A 12 -0.73 -24.64 -19.70
CA ARG A 12 -1.05 -24.51 -18.28
C ARG A 12 -0.44 -23.22 -17.77
N VAL A 13 -1.26 -22.19 -17.57
CA VAL A 13 -0.90 -21.06 -16.72
C VAL A 13 -0.78 -21.61 -15.30
N SER A 14 0.42 -22.00 -14.88
CA SER A 14 0.67 -22.37 -13.48
C SER A 14 0.51 -21.12 -12.63
N LEU A 15 -0.35 -21.18 -11.61
CA LEU A 15 -0.44 -20.13 -10.61
C LEU A 15 0.94 -19.97 -9.95
N PRO A 16 1.44 -18.73 -9.80
CA PRO A 16 2.72 -18.48 -9.17
C PRO A 16 2.69 -18.95 -7.72
N THR A 17 3.80 -19.53 -7.25
CA THR A 17 3.96 -19.87 -5.83
C THR A 17 4.00 -18.59 -5.00
N LYS A 18 3.62 -18.67 -3.72
CA LYS A 18 3.68 -17.51 -2.80
C LYS A 18 5.07 -16.89 -2.73
N SER A 19 6.15 -17.69 -2.78
CA SER A 19 7.53 -17.18 -2.83
C SER A 19 7.76 -16.37 -4.10
N SER A 20 7.38 -16.92 -5.26
CA SER A 20 7.57 -16.23 -6.54
C SER A 20 6.77 -14.92 -6.65
N VAL A 21 5.61 -14.82 -5.99
CA VAL A 21 4.86 -13.56 -5.89
C VAL A 21 5.60 -12.54 -5.04
N LEU A 22 6.06 -12.93 -3.84
CA LEU A 22 6.80 -12.02 -2.96
C LEU A 22 8.13 -11.56 -3.58
N GLU A 23 8.81 -12.43 -4.34
CA GLU A 23 10.01 -12.06 -5.09
C GLU A 23 9.72 -11.01 -6.15
N LYS A 24 8.60 -11.11 -6.88
CA LYS A 24 8.18 -10.07 -7.83
C LYS A 24 7.88 -8.74 -7.13
N LEU A 25 7.24 -8.78 -5.97
CA LEU A 25 6.88 -7.59 -5.21
C LEU A 25 8.11 -6.85 -4.66
N ARG A 26 9.25 -7.52 -4.44
CA ARG A 26 10.48 -6.87 -3.94
C ARG A 26 11.01 -5.76 -4.85
N ASN A 27 10.71 -5.82 -6.14
CA ASN A 27 11.18 -4.85 -7.13
C ASN A 27 10.30 -3.61 -7.25
N ILE A 28 9.17 -3.56 -6.51
CA ILE A 28 8.24 -2.43 -6.56
C ILE A 28 8.48 -1.58 -5.30
N PRO A 29 8.96 -0.33 -5.45
CA PRO A 29 9.09 0.57 -4.32
C PRO A 29 7.72 1.07 -3.87
N VAL A 30 7.58 1.28 -2.56
CA VAL A 30 6.48 2.00 -1.95
C VAL A 30 7.01 2.97 -0.90
N PHE A 31 6.29 4.05 -0.68
CA PHE A 31 6.74 5.17 0.13
C PHE A 31 5.90 5.28 1.38
N ALA A 32 6.51 5.38 2.55
CA ALA A 32 5.85 5.62 3.81
C ALA A 32 6.34 6.94 4.41
N ILE A 33 5.50 7.62 5.17
CA ILE A 33 5.93 8.76 5.98
C ILE A 33 6.19 8.26 7.39
N THR A 34 7.44 8.35 7.83
CA THR A 34 7.88 7.92 9.17
C THR A 34 8.66 9.02 9.85
N ASP A 35 8.94 8.86 11.14
CA ASP A 35 10.06 9.57 11.75
C ASP A 35 11.40 8.85 11.51
N ARG A 36 12.49 9.42 12.02
CA ARG A 36 13.86 8.87 11.94
C ARG A 36 14.04 7.51 12.62
N ASP A 37 13.15 7.16 13.55
CA ASP A 37 13.16 5.85 14.23
C ASP A 37 12.35 4.80 13.43
N GLY A 38 11.77 5.20 12.28
CA GLY A 38 10.91 4.37 11.46
C GLY A 38 9.49 4.22 11.99
N ARG A 39 9.08 5.02 12.99
CA ARG A 39 7.70 5.00 13.48
C ARG A 39 6.76 5.62 12.46
N PRO A 40 5.64 4.97 12.13
CA PRO A 40 4.72 5.45 11.12
C PRO A 40 4.04 6.74 11.56
N PHE A 41 3.86 7.67 10.62
CA PHE A 41 2.90 8.74 10.83
C PHE A 41 1.47 8.18 10.79
N LEU A 42 0.68 8.55 11.80
CA LEU A 42 -0.69 8.06 11.96
C LEU A 42 -1.70 9.09 11.47
N ALA A 43 -2.60 8.64 10.60
CA ALA A 43 -3.74 9.39 10.12
C ALA A 43 -5.02 8.81 10.71
N GLU A 44 -5.95 9.69 11.07
CA GLU A 44 -7.34 9.31 11.25
C GLU A 44 -7.92 9.04 9.85
N VAL A 45 -8.39 7.81 9.65
CA VAL A 45 -9.10 7.42 8.43
C VAL A 45 -10.45 6.84 8.84
N ASP A 46 -11.44 7.02 7.98
CA ASP A 46 -12.72 6.34 8.14
C ASP A 46 -12.53 4.82 7.98
N ASN A 47 -13.37 4.02 8.64
CA ASN A 47 -13.38 2.55 8.54
C ASN A 47 -12.17 1.82 9.18
N VAL A 48 -11.65 2.33 10.28
CA VAL A 48 -10.78 1.57 11.20
C VAL A 48 -11.50 1.36 12.53
N GLN A 49 -11.12 0.32 13.27
CA GLN A 49 -11.79 0.02 14.54
C GLN A 49 -11.46 1.09 15.59
N GLU A 50 -12.33 1.22 16.60
CA GLU A 50 -12.10 2.16 17.69
C GLU A 50 -10.77 1.85 18.41
N GLY A 51 -9.87 2.84 18.44
CA GLY A 51 -8.52 2.68 19.01
C GLY A 51 -7.42 2.29 18.00
N GLU A 52 -7.79 2.02 16.75
CA GLU A 52 -6.86 1.89 15.63
C GLU A 52 -6.69 3.24 14.91
N GLN A 53 -5.51 3.47 14.36
CA GLN A 53 -5.23 4.54 13.40
C GLN A 53 -4.55 3.96 12.17
N ALA A 54 -4.60 4.66 11.04
CA ALA A 54 -3.95 4.16 9.83
C ALA A 54 -2.59 4.80 9.59
N SER A 55 -1.69 4.03 9.02
CA SER A 55 -0.55 4.56 8.28
C SER A 55 -0.66 4.16 6.81
N VAL A 56 -0.10 4.98 5.93
CA VAL A 56 -0.34 4.92 4.49
C VAL A 56 0.96 4.62 3.75
N PHE A 57 0.89 3.60 2.88
CA PHE A 57 1.90 3.33 1.87
C PHE A 57 1.45 3.93 0.54
N PHE A 58 2.24 4.87 0.01
CA PHE A 58 2.01 5.51 -1.28
C PHE A 58 2.76 4.75 -2.38
N PHE A 59 2.11 4.60 -3.54
CA PHE A 59 2.78 4.11 -4.74
C PHE A 59 3.52 5.21 -5.52
N SER A 60 3.17 6.48 -5.28
CA SER A 60 3.85 7.65 -5.84
C SER A 60 4.66 8.36 -4.77
N TYR A 61 5.91 8.68 -5.09
CA TYR A 61 6.74 9.54 -4.23
C TYR A 61 6.14 10.95 -4.14
N GLU A 62 5.64 11.48 -5.26
CA GLU A 62 5.07 12.83 -5.33
C GLU A 62 3.80 12.97 -4.48
N ASP A 63 2.97 11.92 -4.41
CA ASP A 63 1.82 11.89 -3.51
C ASP A 63 2.27 11.86 -2.03
N ALA A 64 3.29 11.07 -1.70
CA ALA A 64 3.88 11.05 -0.35
C ALA A 64 4.49 12.41 0.03
N GLU A 65 5.20 13.06 -0.89
CA GLU A 65 5.82 14.37 -0.69
C GLU A 65 4.78 15.46 -0.44
N GLN A 66 3.69 15.49 -1.22
CA GLN A 66 2.59 16.42 -1.00
C GLN A 66 1.94 16.25 0.37
N VAL A 67 1.80 15.01 0.86
CA VAL A 67 1.28 14.75 2.20
C VAL A 67 2.29 15.19 3.26
N LEU A 68 3.56 14.85 3.11
CA LEU A 68 4.62 15.27 4.03
C LEU A 68 4.67 16.81 4.16
N ASP A 69 4.57 17.54 3.06
CA ASP A 69 4.54 19.01 3.08
C ASP A 69 3.32 19.57 3.82
N LYS A 70 2.14 18.96 3.64
CA LYS A 70 0.93 19.33 4.38
C LYS A 70 1.08 19.05 5.87
N LEU A 71 1.72 17.95 6.24
CA LEU A 71 2.00 17.60 7.64
C LEU A 71 2.94 18.62 8.28
N LYS A 72 4.06 18.94 7.61
CA LYS A 72 5.04 19.95 8.07
C LYS A 72 4.41 21.32 8.30
N LYS A 73 3.42 21.71 7.49
CA LYS A 73 2.69 22.98 7.65
C LYS A 73 1.70 22.98 8.82
N LYS A 74 1.15 21.83 9.21
CA LYS A 74 0.10 21.72 10.24
C LYS A 74 0.62 21.55 11.67
N SER A 75 1.76 20.88 11.87
CA SER A 75 2.26 20.57 13.20
C SER A 75 3.77 20.58 13.25
N GLN A 76 4.36 21.71 13.69
CA GLN A 76 5.80 21.92 13.64
C GLN A 76 6.57 21.05 14.63
N ASP A 77 5.95 20.55 15.71
CA ASP A 77 6.63 19.72 16.70
C ASP A 77 6.54 18.21 16.42
N MET A 78 5.37 17.70 16.03
CA MET A 78 5.20 16.27 15.77
C MET A 78 5.77 15.80 14.42
N THR A 79 6.10 16.74 13.52
CA THR A 79 6.61 16.44 12.16
C THR A 79 8.05 16.86 11.92
N LYS A 80 8.73 17.40 12.95
CA LYS A 80 10.11 17.90 12.87
C LYS A 80 11.10 16.91 12.27
N ASN A 81 10.85 15.62 12.50
CA ASN A 81 11.69 14.52 12.04
C ASN A 81 10.99 13.64 10.99
N ALA A 82 9.87 14.10 10.42
CA ALA A 82 9.13 13.32 9.44
C ALA A 82 9.88 13.29 8.09
N GLU A 83 10.04 12.09 7.56
CA GLU A 83 10.72 11.80 6.30
C GLU A 83 9.98 10.74 5.50
N ILE A 84 10.28 10.68 4.20
CA ILE A 84 9.80 9.61 3.34
C ILE A 84 10.78 8.45 3.44
N ASN A 85 10.29 7.31 3.90
CA ASN A 85 11.01 6.05 3.92
C ASN A 85 10.56 5.18 2.74
N VAL A 86 11.52 4.53 2.07
CA VAL A 86 11.27 3.64 0.94
C VAL A 86 11.27 2.20 1.44
N LEU A 87 10.18 1.49 1.19
CA LEU A 87 10.05 0.06 1.45
C LEU A 87 9.83 -0.69 0.14
N THR A 88 9.98 -2.01 0.20
CA THR A 88 9.55 -2.87 -0.89
C THR A 88 8.08 -3.25 -0.75
N MET A 89 7.40 -3.50 -1.88
CA MET A 89 5.98 -3.87 -1.86
C MET A 89 5.72 -5.20 -1.14
N ASP A 90 6.69 -6.13 -1.05
CA ASP A 90 6.51 -7.36 -0.28
C ASP A 90 6.49 -7.11 1.23
N GLU A 91 7.28 -6.15 1.73
CA GLU A 91 7.27 -5.71 3.12
C GLU A 91 5.95 -5.00 3.45
N ALA A 92 5.54 -4.05 2.60
CA ALA A 92 4.28 -3.35 2.77
C ALA A 92 3.07 -4.29 2.69
N TYR A 93 3.08 -5.25 1.76
CA TYR A 93 2.04 -6.28 1.66
C TYR A 93 1.91 -7.11 2.94
N LYS A 94 3.04 -7.53 3.54
CA LYS A 94 3.03 -8.27 4.81
C LYS A 94 2.43 -7.44 5.94
N LYS A 95 2.74 -6.14 6.01
CA LYS A 95 2.20 -5.22 7.02
C LYS A 95 0.71 -4.96 6.84
N ALA A 96 0.26 -4.69 5.61
CA ALA A 96 -1.14 -4.39 5.29
C ALA A 96 -2.07 -5.61 5.40
N LYS A 97 -1.56 -6.83 5.19
CA LYS A 97 -2.31 -8.08 5.39
C LYS A 97 -2.45 -8.48 6.87
N GLY A 98 -1.60 -7.94 7.73
CA GLY A 98 -1.56 -8.26 9.15
C GLY A 98 -2.76 -7.72 9.93
N LYS A 99 -2.86 -8.13 11.20
CA LYS A 99 -3.72 -7.44 12.17
C LYS A 99 -3.08 -6.10 12.55
N ALA A 100 -3.84 -5.24 13.22
CA ALA A 100 -3.30 -4.02 13.77
C ALA A 100 -2.05 -4.29 14.64
N LEU A 101 -1.03 -3.45 14.47
CA LEU A 101 0.28 -3.59 15.10
C LEU A 101 0.49 -2.50 16.17
N PRO A 102 1.33 -2.74 17.19
CA PRO A 102 1.81 -1.67 18.05
C PRO A 102 2.51 -0.57 17.23
N SER A 103 2.11 0.68 17.40
CA SER A 103 2.67 1.82 16.64
C SER A 103 3.95 2.40 17.24
N GLY A 104 4.28 2.07 18.50
CA GLY A 104 5.30 2.77 19.28
C GLY A 104 4.87 4.17 19.75
N ILE A 105 3.59 4.52 19.62
CA ILE A 105 3.03 5.83 19.99
C ILE A 105 1.99 5.63 21.11
N MET A 106 2.12 6.39 22.19
CA MET A 106 1.19 6.39 23.31
C MET A 106 0.13 7.48 23.14
N ASN A 107 -1.13 7.15 23.40
CA ASN A 107 -2.19 8.17 23.49
C ASN A 107 -2.16 8.91 24.84
N LYS A 108 -2.99 9.95 24.97
CA LYS A 108 -3.10 10.77 26.19
C LYS A 108 -3.50 10.00 27.46
N ARG A 109 -4.00 8.76 27.33
CA ARG A 109 -4.37 7.87 28.44
C ARG A 109 -3.26 6.86 28.78
N GLY A 110 -2.08 7.00 28.18
CA GLY A 110 -0.96 6.07 28.40
C GLY A 110 -1.16 4.69 27.77
N ARG A 111 -2.09 4.54 26.82
CA ARG A 111 -2.28 3.30 26.07
C ARG A 111 -1.64 3.43 24.71
N GLU A 112 -0.96 2.38 24.26
CA GLU A 112 -0.37 2.34 22.93
C GLU A 112 -1.45 2.37 21.85
N ILE A 113 -1.22 3.17 20.79
CA ILE A 113 -2.09 3.23 19.63
C ILE A 113 -1.78 2.04 18.73
N LEU A 114 -2.82 1.36 18.24
CA LEU A 114 -2.65 0.32 17.25
C LEU A 114 -2.69 0.93 15.84
N VAL A 115 -1.82 0.46 14.97
CA VAL A 115 -1.71 0.91 13.58
C VAL A 115 -2.16 -0.18 12.62
N VAL A 116 -3.02 0.19 11.68
CA VAL A 116 -3.32 -0.60 10.47
C VAL A 116 -2.67 0.06 9.27
N PHE A 117 -2.20 -0.73 8.31
CA PHE A 117 -1.53 -0.21 7.13
C PHE A 117 -2.46 -0.25 5.92
N ARG A 118 -2.56 0.87 5.20
CA ARG A 118 -3.39 1.03 4.01
C ARG A 118 -2.51 1.43 2.82
N PHE A 119 -2.96 1.09 1.63
CA PHE A 119 -2.33 1.56 0.39
C PHE A 119 -3.03 2.81 -0.12
N TYR A 120 -2.25 3.68 -0.75
CA TYR A 120 -2.73 4.82 -1.50
C TYR A 120 -2.18 4.71 -2.92
N ALA A 121 -3.07 4.39 -3.86
CA ALA A 121 -2.75 4.29 -5.27
C ALA A 121 -2.23 5.62 -5.84
N ASP A 122 -1.36 5.52 -6.84
CA ASP A 122 -0.91 6.67 -7.61
C ASP A 122 -2.13 7.36 -8.24
N THR A 123 -2.35 8.62 -7.88
CA THR A 123 -3.52 9.39 -8.33
C THR A 123 -3.57 9.57 -9.85
N ARG A 124 -2.42 9.56 -10.54
CA ARG A 124 -2.35 9.62 -12.00
C ARG A 124 -2.87 8.32 -12.60
N GLU A 125 -2.39 7.18 -12.12
CA GLU A 125 -2.81 5.86 -12.58
C GLU A 125 -4.30 5.61 -12.34
N VAL A 126 -4.83 6.05 -11.18
CA VAL A 126 -6.28 5.98 -10.91
C VAL A 126 -7.07 6.76 -11.95
N ARG A 127 -6.65 7.99 -12.29
CA ARG A 127 -7.33 8.82 -13.30
C ARG A 127 -7.24 8.22 -14.72
N GLU A 128 -6.13 7.58 -15.06
CA GLU A 128 -6.00 6.87 -16.34
C GLU A 128 -6.91 5.64 -16.39
N ALA A 129 -6.91 4.84 -15.33
CA ALA A 129 -7.77 3.67 -15.21
C ALA A 129 -9.25 4.07 -15.35
N GLU A 130 -9.69 5.13 -14.65
CA GLU A 130 -11.05 5.66 -14.77
C GLU A 130 -11.43 6.07 -16.20
N ARG A 131 -10.48 6.63 -16.96
CA ARG A 131 -10.70 7.00 -18.38
C ARG A 131 -10.86 5.78 -19.27
N ILE A 132 -10.03 4.76 -19.07
CA ILE A 132 -10.12 3.49 -19.81
C ILE A 132 -11.46 2.80 -19.52
N LEU A 133 -11.84 2.70 -18.26
CA LEU A 133 -13.09 2.06 -17.84
C LEU A 133 -14.31 2.77 -18.41
N LYS A 134 -14.32 4.11 -18.39
CA LYS A 134 -15.39 4.91 -19.00
C LYS A 134 -15.48 4.67 -20.50
N ARG A 135 -14.35 4.58 -21.21
CA ARG A 135 -14.30 4.28 -22.65
C ARG A 135 -14.88 2.89 -22.92
N ASP A 136 -14.58 1.92 -22.07
CA ASP A 136 -14.97 0.52 -22.23
C ASP A 136 -16.39 0.23 -21.70
N GLY A 137 -17.10 1.25 -21.20
CA GLY A 137 -18.46 1.13 -20.66
C GLY A 137 -18.54 0.40 -19.32
N ILE A 138 -17.41 0.25 -18.61
CA ILE A 138 -17.33 -0.42 -17.31
C ILE A 138 -17.69 0.60 -16.20
N PRO A 139 -18.75 0.36 -15.41
CA PRO A 139 -19.14 1.21 -14.30
C PRO A 139 -18.06 1.34 -13.21
N LYS A 140 -17.91 2.53 -12.62
CA LYS A 140 -16.87 2.85 -11.62
C LYS A 140 -16.99 2.02 -10.33
N ASP A 141 -18.17 1.55 -9.99
CA ASP A 141 -18.47 0.67 -8.85
C ASP A 141 -18.01 -0.79 -9.05
N GLN A 142 -17.65 -1.18 -10.28
CA GLN A 142 -17.08 -2.50 -10.59
C GLN A 142 -15.55 -2.52 -10.51
N VAL A 143 -14.93 -1.37 -10.20
CA VAL A 143 -13.49 -1.24 -10.05
C VAL A 143 -13.12 -1.57 -8.60
N PRO A 144 -12.21 -2.52 -8.36
CA PRO A 144 -11.72 -2.77 -7.01
C PRO A 144 -11.16 -1.49 -6.41
N GLN A 145 -11.75 -1.03 -5.31
CA GLN A 145 -11.16 0.03 -4.50
C GLN A 145 -10.01 -0.57 -3.71
N VAL A 146 -8.83 0.05 -3.83
CA VAL A 146 -7.59 -0.35 -3.15
C VAL A 146 -7.41 0.39 -1.83
#